data_AF-A0A2E6C2W5-F1
#
_entry.id   AF-A0A2E6C2W5-F1
#
_cell.length_a   1.000
_cell.length_b   1.000
_cell.length_c   1.000
_cell.angle_alpha   90.00
_cell.angle_beta   90.00
_cell.angle_gamma   90.00
#
_symmetry.space_group_name_H-M   'P 1'
#
loop_
_entity.id
_entity.type
_entity.pdbx_description
1 polymer ?
#
loop_
_entity_poly.entity_id
_entity_poly.type
_entity_poly.pdbx_seq_one_letter_code
_entity_poly.pdbx_strand_id
1 'polypeptide(L)'
;MAEEDFEIVAAKNDAARKRLFQVALERCNTPTNGRKWWRVLLHQIVQSPRECLNLSAGVDMLTPESKRALFQACLDIQISDKWAPNTFNPACDPENMHEMAEIRVEGVSERIYMKIDYIKSHSEEYYPDDLGSDDIVRCFTLCFTSEY
;
A
#
# COMPACT_ATOMS: atom_id res chain seq x y z
N MET A 1 10.85 10.57 -17.27
CA MET A 1 9.41 10.75 -17.58
C MET A 1 9.12 12.23 -17.61
N ALA A 2 8.25 12.69 -18.50
CA ALA A 2 7.84 14.08 -18.56
C ALA A 2 6.90 14.41 -17.39
N GLU A 3 6.74 15.69 -17.06
CA GLU A 3 5.89 16.16 -15.95
C GLU A 3 4.41 15.73 -16.11
N GLU A 4 3.90 15.68 -17.35
CA GLU A 4 2.56 15.18 -17.68
C GLU A 4 2.38 13.67 -17.40
N ASP A 5 3.43 12.86 -17.56
CA ASP A 5 3.36 11.42 -17.29
C ASP A 5 3.21 11.16 -15.78
N PHE A 6 3.81 12.02 -14.94
CA PHE A 6 3.71 11.92 -13.49
C PHE A 6 2.30 12.21 -12.98
N GLU A 7 1.62 13.24 -13.51
CA GLU A 7 0.25 13.57 -13.10
C GLU A 7 -0.74 12.45 -13.43
N ILE A 8 -0.58 11.81 -14.59
CA ILE A 8 -1.41 10.67 -15.01
C ILE A 8 -1.21 9.48 -14.07
N VAL A 9 0.05 9.15 -13.74
CA VAL A 9 0.38 8.05 -12.83
C VAL A 9 -0.19 8.32 -11.42
N ALA A 10 -0.03 9.54 -10.90
CA ALA A 10 -0.57 9.93 -9.60
C ALA A 10 -2.10 9.79 -9.55
N ALA A 11 -2.82 10.24 -10.58
CA ALA A 11 -4.27 10.08 -10.66
C ALA A 11 -4.70 8.60 -10.71
N LYS A 12 -3.98 7.75 -11.45
CA LYS A 12 -4.22 6.29 -11.48
C LYS A 12 -3.99 5.67 -10.08
N ASN A 13 -2.93 6.07 -9.37
CA ASN A 13 -2.61 5.60 -8.02
C ASN A 13 -3.69 6.00 -7.01
N ASP A 14 -4.15 7.25 -7.06
CA ASP A 14 -5.21 7.76 -6.18
C ASP A 14 -6.53 7.02 -6.36
N ALA A 15 -6.90 6.75 -7.62
CA ALA A 15 -8.10 5.99 -7.93
C ALA A 15 -8.00 4.54 -7.44
N ALA A 16 -6.84 3.89 -7.63
CA ALA A 16 -6.57 2.54 -7.15
C ALA A 16 -6.61 2.45 -5.62
N ARG A 17 -5.93 3.38 -4.94
CA ARG A 17 -5.94 3.52 -3.48
C ARG A 17 -7.37 3.58 -2.95
N LYS A 18 -8.17 4.52 -3.46
CA LYS A 18 -9.56 4.70 -3.00
C LYS A 18 -10.39 3.42 -3.16
N ARG A 19 -10.27 2.73 -4.30
CA ARG A 19 -10.96 1.45 -4.53
C ARG A 19 -10.52 0.37 -3.54
N LEU A 20 -9.22 0.14 -3.41
CA LEU A 20 -8.68 -0.92 -2.55
C LEU A 20 -9.06 -0.71 -1.08
N PHE A 21 -8.90 0.51 -0.56
CA PHE A 21 -9.18 0.80 0.85
C PHE A 21 -10.68 0.83 1.17
N GLN A 22 -11.53 1.18 0.20
CA GLN A 22 -12.99 1.03 0.34
C GLN A 22 -13.36 -0.45 0.52
N VAL A 23 -12.83 -1.32 -0.34
CA VAL A 23 -13.04 -2.78 -0.23
C VAL A 23 -12.44 -3.32 1.08
N ALA A 24 -11.28 -2.83 1.50
CA ALA A 24 -10.65 -3.23 2.75
C ALA A 24 -11.51 -2.87 3.97
N LEU A 25 -12.11 -1.67 4.01
CA LEU A 25 -13.03 -1.26 5.06
C LEU A 25 -14.28 -2.14 5.15
N GLU A 26 -14.86 -2.49 4.00
CA GLU A 26 -16.00 -3.41 3.94
C GLU A 26 -15.63 -4.79 4.49
N ARG A 27 -14.43 -5.28 4.16
CA ARG A 27 -13.90 -6.56 4.67
C ARG A 27 -13.52 -6.51 6.14
N CYS A 28 -13.12 -5.36 6.66
CA CYS A 28 -12.71 -5.17 8.06
C CYS A 28 -13.84 -5.49 9.07
N ASN A 29 -15.09 -5.43 8.61
CA ASN A 29 -16.28 -5.76 9.40
C ASN A 29 -16.69 -7.24 9.28
N THR A 30 -16.05 -7.98 8.38
CA THR A 30 -16.32 -9.40 8.18
C THR A 30 -15.44 -10.19 9.15
N PRO A 31 -16.00 -11.05 10.02
CA PRO A 31 -15.19 -11.88 10.90
C PRO A 31 -14.25 -12.75 10.05
N THR A 32 -12.95 -12.54 10.19
CA THR A 32 -11.94 -13.41 9.58
C THR A 32 -11.96 -14.74 10.32
N ASN A 33 -12.76 -15.68 9.84
CA ASN A 33 -12.81 -17.04 10.37
C ASN A 33 -11.41 -17.68 10.34
N GLY A 34 -10.77 -17.76 11.52
CA GLY A 34 -9.84 -18.82 11.93
C GLY A 34 -8.62 -19.12 11.06
N ARG A 35 -8.24 -18.28 10.09
CA ARG A 35 -7.01 -18.52 9.33
C ARG A 35 -5.81 -18.29 10.24
N LYS A 36 -4.88 -19.23 10.18
CA LYS A 36 -3.68 -19.32 11.01
C LYS A 36 -2.53 -18.70 10.21
N TRP A 37 -2.30 -17.40 10.38
CA TRP A 37 -1.48 -16.55 9.47
C TRP A 37 -0.01 -16.37 9.85
N TRP A 38 0.50 -17.08 10.87
CA TRP A 38 1.83 -16.91 11.46
C TRP A 38 3.03 -17.27 10.58
N ARG A 39 2.88 -17.32 9.26
CA ARG A 39 3.95 -17.68 8.32
C ARG A 39 4.07 -16.75 7.12
N VAL A 40 3.27 -15.70 7.01
CA VAL A 40 3.34 -14.78 5.87
C VAL A 40 3.84 -13.42 6.36
N LEU A 41 4.93 -12.93 5.77
CA LEU A 41 5.49 -11.60 6.07
C LEU A 41 4.55 -10.48 5.63
N LEU A 42 3.81 -10.70 4.55
CA LEU A 42 2.81 -9.78 3.99
C LEU A 42 1.46 -10.50 3.80
N HIS A 43 0.43 -10.07 4.52
CA HIS A 43 -0.94 -10.52 4.33
C HIS A 43 -1.64 -9.70 3.25
N GLN A 44 -1.92 -10.34 2.12
CA GLN A 44 -2.76 -9.75 1.08
C GLN A 44 -4.25 -9.76 1.47
N ILE A 45 -4.83 -8.57 1.61
CA ILE A 45 -6.21 -8.39 2.07
C ILE A 45 -7.18 -8.07 0.93
N VAL A 46 -6.69 -7.46 -0.15
CA VAL A 46 -7.47 -7.19 -1.38
C VAL A 46 -6.61 -7.55 -2.57
N GLN A 47 -7.20 -8.23 -3.56
CA GLN A 47 -6.55 -8.60 -4.80
C GLN A 47 -7.53 -8.39 -5.96
N SER A 48 -7.03 -7.79 -7.03
CA SER A 48 -7.65 -7.70 -8.35
C SER A 48 -6.56 -7.90 -9.42
N PRO A 49 -6.93 -8.09 -10.69
CA PRO A 49 -5.95 -8.29 -11.76
C PRO A 49 -4.91 -7.17 -11.93
N ARG A 50 -5.20 -5.95 -11.47
CA ARG A 50 -4.34 -4.77 -11.67
C ARG A 50 -3.91 -4.09 -10.37
N GLU A 51 -4.42 -4.54 -9.23
CA GLU A 51 -4.27 -3.84 -7.96
C GLU A 51 -4.32 -4.83 -6.80
N CYS A 52 -3.43 -4.68 -5.82
CA CYS A 52 -3.56 -5.39 -4.55
C CYS A 52 -3.19 -4.51 -3.36
N LEU A 53 -3.69 -4.92 -2.20
CA LEU A 53 -3.38 -4.31 -0.91
C LEU A 53 -2.84 -5.39 0.03
N ASN A 54 -1.63 -5.15 0.53
CA ASN A 54 -0.92 -6.00 1.47
C ASN A 54 -0.73 -5.27 2.80
N LEU A 55 -0.77 -6.03 3.89
CA LEU A 55 -0.39 -5.58 5.22
C LEU A 55 0.83 -6.38 5.67
N SER A 56 1.83 -5.70 6.21
CA SER A 56 2.85 -6.35 7.05
C SER A 56 2.22 -7.12 8.22
N ALA A 57 2.98 -8.05 8.79
CA ALA A 57 2.52 -8.85 9.93
C ALA A 57 2.13 -7.97 11.12
N GLY A 58 2.90 -6.93 11.43
CA GLY A 58 2.63 -5.97 12.50
C GLY A 58 1.36 -5.18 12.26
N VAL A 59 1.20 -4.60 11.07
CA VAL A 59 -0.04 -3.87 10.71
C VAL A 59 -1.25 -4.82 10.72
N ASP A 60 -1.08 -6.07 10.32
CA ASP A 60 -2.15 -7.07 10.39
C ASP A 60 -2.47 -7.54 11.83
N MET A 61 -1.62 -7.26 12.81
CA MET A 61 -1.93 -7.53 14.23
C MET A 61 -2.65 -6.37 14.93
N LEU A 62 -2.83 -5.23 14.27
CA LEU A 62 -3.62 -4.12 14.82
C LEU A 62 -5.04 -4.57 15.18
N THR A 63 -5.62 -3.93 16.19
CA THR A 63 -7.02 -4.17 16.55
C THR A 63 -7.96 -3.84 15.40
N PRO A 64 -9.15 -4.46 15.30
CA PRO A 64 -10.11 -4.14 14.25
C PRO A 64 -10.44 -2.64 14.17
N GLU A 65 -10.56 -1.97 15.32
CA GLU A 65 -10.81 -0.54 15.42
C GLU A 65 -9.65 0.27 14.83
N SER A 66 -8.41 -0.08 15.19
CA SER A 66 -7.20 0.58 14.68
C SER A 66 -7.02 0.38 13.18
N LYS A 67 -7.30 -0.83 12.67
CA LYS A 67 -7.30 -1.12 11.22
C LYS A 67 -8.36 -0.32 10.47
N ARG A 68 -9.56 -0.20 11.04
CA ARG A 68 -10.62 0.61 10.43
C ARG A 68 -10.21 2.08 10.36
N ALA A 69 -9.66 2.62 11.44
CA ALA A 69 -9.14 3.99 11.47
C ALA A 69 -8.00 4.18 10.45
N LEU A 70 -7.09 3.20 10.35
CA LEU A 70 -6.01 3.19 9.36
C LEU A 70 -6.53 3.21 7.92
N PHE A 71 -7.46 2.33 7.57
CA PHE A 71 -8.00 2.28 6.21
C PHE A 71 -8.81 3.53 5.88
N GLN A 72 -9.52 4.11 6.85
CA GLN A 72 -10.20 5.39 6.68
C GLN A 72 -9.20 6.54 6.43
N ALA A 73 -8.08 6.56 7.17
CA ALA A 73 -7.00 7.53 6.94
C ALA A 73 -6.36 7.35 5.55
N CYS A 74 -6.28 6.12 5.03
CA CYS A 74 -5.78 5.85 3.67
C CYS A 74 -6.77 6.26 2.57
N LEU A 75 -8.07 6.36 2.86
CA LEU A 75 -9.06 6.91 1.92
C LEU A 75 -8.94 8.44 1.80
N ASP A 76 -8.93 9.12 2.94
CA ASP A 76 -8.89 10.57 3.06
C ASP A 76 -7.49 11.05 3.44
N ILE A 77 -6.52 10.68 2.60
CA ILE A 77 -5.19 11.24 2.67
C ILE A 77 -5.28 12.72 2.28
N GLN A 78 -5.55 13.59 3.25
CA GLN A 78 -5.40 15.05 3.09
C GLN A 78 -3.98 15.53 3.40
N ILE A 79 -3.11 14.64 3.90
CA ILE A 79 -1.76 14.96 4.37
C ILE A 79 -0.67 14.42 3.42
N SER A 80 -0.95 13.42 2.57
CA SER A 80 0.02 12.88 1.58
C SER A 80 -0.13 13.49 0.17
N ASP A 81 -0.35 14.79 0.09
CA ASP A 81 -0.02 15.56 -1.13
C ASP A 81 1.48 15.56 -1.45
N LYS A 82 2.29 14.80 -0.71
CA LYS A 82 3.67 14.48 -1.06
C LYS A 82 3.85 12.97 -0.98
N TRP A 83 3.59 12.30 -2.09
CA TRP A 83 4.38 11.12 -2.46
C TRP A 83 5.84 11.54 -2.36
N ALA A 84 6.49 11.16 -1.27
CA ALA A 84 7.89 11.49 -1.07
C ALA A 84 8.73 10.36 -1.69
N PRO A 85 9.88 10.69 -2.32
CA PRO A 85 10.93 9.73 -2.59
C PRO A 85 11.18 8.86 -1.35
N ASN A 86 11.41 7.56 -1.54
CA ASN A 86 11.68 6.68 -0.41
C ASN A 86 13.03 7.04 0.25
N THR A 87 13.00 7.85 1.30
CA THR A 87 14.20 8.22 2.07
C THR A 87 14.45 7.31 3.28
N PHE A 88 13.63 6.28 3.47
CA PHE A 88 13.64 5.48 4.71
C PHE A 88 14.61 4.30 4.65
N ASN A 89 14.70 3.62 3.50
CA ASN A 89 15.66 2.54 3.29
C ASN A 89 16.22 2.57 1.86
N PRO A 90 17.31 3.32 1.61
CA PRO A 90 17.95 3.41 0.29
C PRO A 90 18.45 2.06 -0.25
N ALA A 91 18.66 1.05 0.60
CA ALA A 91 19.09 -0.28 0.17
C ALA A 91 17.97 -1.10 -0.47
N CYS A 92 16.71 -0.79 -0.15
CA CYS A 92 15.52 -1.44 -0.72
C CYS A 92 14.88 -0.65 -1.86
N ASP A 93 15.35 0.57 -2.11
CA ASP A 93 14.97 1.39 -3.26
C ASP A 93 16.15 2.17 -3.84
N PRO A 94 17.23 1.50 -4.29
CA PRO A 94 18.45 2.16 -4.77
C PRO A 94 18.23 2.99 -6.03
N GLU A 95 17.14 2.73 -6.76
CA GLU A 95 16.76 3.41 -7.99
C GLU A 95 15.65 4.47 -7.77
N ASN A 96 15.18 4.63 -6.54
CA ASN A 96 14.15 5.60 -6.15
C ASN A 96 12.83 5.45 -6.94
N MET A 97 12.42 4.20 -7.15
CA MET A 97 11.27 3.79 -7.94
C MET A 97 10.00 3.62 -7.11
N HIS A 98 10.07 3.76 -5.78
CA HIS A 98 8.94 3.54 -4.89
C HIS A 98 8.45 4.85 -4.28
N GLU A 99 7.14 5.08 -4.37
CA GLU A 99 6.48 6.19 -3.70
C GLU A 99 5.99 5.75 -2.32
N MET A 100 6.20 6.59 -1.29
CA MET A 100 5.72 6.31 0.06
C MET A 100 4.91 7.47 0.66
N ALA A 101 3.94 7.11 1.50
CA ALA A 101 3.14 8.03 2.30
C ALA A 101 3.18 7.60 3.78
N GLU A 102 3.46 8.52 4.69
CA GLU A 102 3.29 8.30 6.14
C GLU A 102 1.80 8.42 6.49
N ILE A 103 1.26 7.40 7.16
CA ILE A 103 -0.12 7.35 7.63
C ILE A 103 -0.12 7.37 9.16
N ARG A 104 -0.84 8.35 9.74
CA ARG A 104 -0.99 8.49 11.19
C ARG A 104 -2.36 8.02 11.62
N VAL A 105 -2.39 7.21 12.69
CA VAL A 105 -3.60 6.69 13.29
C VAL A 105 -3.56 6.95 14.78
N GLU A 106 -4.60 7.56 15.32
CA GLU A 106 -4.71 7.81 16.75
C GLU A 106 -4.70 6.48 17.53
N GLY A 107 -3.94 6.43 18.63
CA GLY A 107 -3.80 5.23 19.45
C GLY A 107 -2.78 4.20 18.94
N VAL A 108 -2.20 4.40 17.75
CA VAL A 108 -1.05 3.61 17.26
C VAL A 108 0.22 4.40 17.50
N SER A 109 1.13 3.88 18.34
CA SER A 109 2.35 4.60 18.73
C SER A 109 3.45 4.55 17.67
N GLU A 110 3.44 3.53 16.82
CA GLU A 110 4.41 3.38 15.74
C GLU A 110 3.90 4.02 14.44
N ARG A 111 4.82 4.54 13.63
CA ARG A 111 4.49 5.14 12.33
C ARG A 111 4.21 4.04 11.32
N ILE A 112 3.15 4.22 10.54
CA ILE A 112 2.77 3.32 9.45
C ILE A 112 3.09 4.01 8.13
N TYR A 113 3.65 3.27 7.18
CA TYR A 113 3.92 3.73 5.83
C TYR A 113 3.09 2.94 4.85
N MET A 114 2.57 3.65 3.85
CA MET A 114 1.99 3.08 2.66
C MET A 114 3.01 3.21 1.53
N LYS A 115 3.46 2.07 1.01
CA LYS A 115 4.30 1.99 -0.19
C LYS A 115 3.45 1.60 -1.39
N ILE A 116 3.80 2.12 -2.57
CA ILE A 116 3.36 1.55 -3.85
C ILE A 116 4.54 0.87 -4.54
N ASP A 117 4.33 -0.39 -4.91
CA ASP A 117 5.16 -1.18 -5.80
C ASP A 117 4.46 -1.32 -7.17
N TYR A 118 5.24 -1.33 -8.26
CA TYR A 118 4.75 -1.55 -9.61
C TYR A 118 5.35 -2.84 -10.18
N ILE A 119 4.52 -3.83 -10.47
CA ILE A 119 4.97 -5.12 -11.02
C ILE A 119 4.15 -5.49 -12.26
N LYS A 120 4.73 -6.23 -13.22
CA LYS A 120 4.00 -6.74 -14.39
C LYS A 120 3.10 -7.94 -14.05
N SER A 121 3.45 -8.70 -13.01
CA SER A 121 2.68 -9.87 -12.56
C SER A 121 2.91 -10.14 -11.06
N HIS A 122 1.91 -10.70 -10.38
CA HIS A 122 2.04 -11.17 -9.00
C HIS A 122 2.97 -12.38 -8.82
N SER A 123 3.21 -13.14 -9.90
CA SER A 123 3.95 -14.41 -9.83
C SER A 123 5.46 -14.23 -9.94
N GLU A 124 5.89 -13.14 -10.57
CA GLU A 124 7.28 -12.87 -10.89
C GLU A 124 7.47 -11.39 -10.56
N GLU A 125 8.25 -11.07 -9.51
CA GLU A 125 8.60 -9.70 -9.14
C GLU A 125 9.42 -9.06 -10.26
N TYR A 126 8.71 -8.64 -11.31
CA TYR A 126 9.27 -8.08 -12.52
C TYR A 126 8.71 -6.68 -12.72
N TYR A 127 9.63 -5.72 -12.73
CA TYR A 127 9.30 -4.30 -12.76
C TYR A 127 9.06 -3.83 -14.20
N PRO A 128 8.08 -2.93 -14.42
CA PRO A 128 7.80 -2.36 -15.73
C PRO A 128 8.84 -1.32 -16.15
N ASP A 129 9.13 -1.31 -17.46
CA ASP A 129 10.00 -0.29 -18.09
C ASP A 129 9.27 1.04 -18.32
N ASP A 130 7.93 1.01 -18.34
CA ASP A 130 7.05 2.17 -18.54
C ASP A 130 5.86 2.11 -17.56
N LEU A 131 5.84 3.05 -16.62
CA LEU A 131 4.80 3.20 -15.58
C LEU A 131 3.44 3.66 -16.12
N GLY A 132 3.38 4.19 -17.34
CA GLY A 132 2.15 4.60 -18.02
C GLY A 132 1.31 3.42 -18.53
N SER A 133 1.94 2.24 -18.67
CA SER A 133 1.32 1.03 -19.21
C SER A 133 0.10 0.56 -18.39
N ASP A 134 -0.92 0.09 -19.10
CA ASP A 134 -2.13 -0.47 -18.50
C ASP A 134 -1.95 -1.91 -18.00
N ASP A 135 -0.81 -2.54 -18.30
CA ASP A 135 -0.48 -3.91 -17.90
C ASP A 135 0.25 -3.99 -16.55
N ILE A 136 0.28 -2.88 -15.80
CA ILE A 136 0.91 -2.80 -14.49
C ILE A 136 -0.07 -3.18 -13.39
N VAL A 137 0.43 -3.99 -12.46
CA VAL A 137 -0.17 -4.23 -11.16
C VAL A 137 0.37 -3.21 -10.16
N ARG A 138 -0.52 -2.47 -9.52
CA ARG A 138 -0.22 -1.54 -8.42
C ARG A 138 -0.38 -2.26 -7.09
N CYS A 139 0.72 -2.42 -6.37
CA CYS A 139 0.75 -3.14 -5.10
C CYS A 139 0.93 -2.14 -3.95
N PHE A 140 -0.14 -1.91 -3.20
CA PHE A 140 -0.11 -1.06 -2.02
C PHE A 140 0.28 -1.90 -0.81
N THR A 141 1.29 -1.49 -0.05
CA THR A 141 1.73 -2.21 1.14
C THR A 141 1.73 -1.28 2.35
N LEU A 142 1.00 -1.65 3.40
CA LEU A 142 1.04 -0.98 4.70
C LEU A 142 2.00 -1.68 5.67
N CYS A 143 2.96 -0.94 6.20
CA CYS A 143 4.02 -1.48 7.03
C CYS A 143 4.39 -0.54 8.18
N PHE A 144 4.81 -1.11 9.31
CA PHE A 144 5.47 -0.33 10.33
C PHE A 144 6.91 0.00 9.94
N THR A 145 7.48 1.05 10.55
CA THR A 145 8.91 1.39 10.40
C THR A 145 9.84 0.23 10.67
N SER A 146 9.54 -0.57 11.69
CA SER A 146 10.40 -1.66 12.15
C SER A 146 10.39 -2.89 11.25
N GLU A 147 9.44 -2.96 10.31
CA GLU A 147 9.27 -4.08 9.36
C GLU A 147 9.89 -3.77 7.99
N TYR A 148 10.63 -2.67 7.89
CA TYR A 148 11.34 -2.18 6.70
C TYR A 148 12.86 -2.22 6.86
#